data_AF-A0A6B3GS62-F1
#
_entry.id   AF-A0A6B3GS62-F1
#
_cell.length_a   1.000
_cell.length_b   1.000
_cell.length_c   1.000
_cell.angle_alpha   90.00
_cell.angle_beta   90.00
_cell.angle_gamma   90.00
#
_symmetry.space_group_name_H-M   'P 1'
#
loop_
_entity.id
_entity.type
_entity.pdbx_description
1 polymer ?
#
loop_
_entity_poly.entity_id
_entity_poly.type
_entity_poly.pdbx_seq_one_letter_code
_entity_poly.pdbx_strand_id
1 'polypeptide(L)'
;VLLPVGGRLLPVHRLAAERASGILAVVLMQARQEEELAARGRGDFLHDLAEGRIAPEDAPAQARVLGFRPGEGPMLPVVMRLADPPEGLTPGGGWAALVRAVAEELAAVGV
;
A
#
# COMPACT_ATOMS: atom_id res chain seq x y z
N VAL A 1 5.84 -28.81 8.17
CA VAL A 1 4.70 -28.71 9.12
C VAL A 1 3.68 -29.76 8.71
N LEU A 2 3.38 -30.73 9.58
CA LEU A 2 2.28 -31.68 9.36
C LEU A 2 0.99 -30.99 9.79
N LEU A 3 0.10 -30.70 8.83
CA LEU A 3 -1.24 -30.22 9.13
C LEU A 3 -2.02 -31.34 9.83
N PRO A 4 -2.77 -31.06 10.91
CA PRO A 4 -3.59 -32.08 11.55
C PRO A 4 -4.67 -32.55 10.57
N VAL A 5 -4.70 -33.85 10.30
CA VAL A 5 -5.72 -34.51 9.46
C VAL A 5 -6.65 -35.33 10.33
N GLY A 6 -7.96 -35.16 10.16
CA GLY A 6 -9.00 -35.90 10.88
C GLY A 6 -9.18 -37.37 10.45
N GLY A 7 -8.31 -37.89 9.58
CA GLY A 7 -8.39 -39.25 9.05
C GLY A 7 -7.22 -39.62 8.15
N ARG A 8 -7.18 -40.88 7.69
CA ARG A 8 -6.09 -41.40 6.84
C ARG A 8 -6.12 -40.76 5.45
N LEU A 9 -4.99 -40.27 4.97
CA LEU A 9 -4.84 -39.81 3.59
C LEU A 9 -4.86 -41.00 2.62
N LEU A 10 -5.79 -40.97 1.66
CA LEU A 10 -5.89 -41.95 0.59
C LEU A 10 -5.09 -41.48 -0.64
N PRO A 11 -4.66 -42.39 -1.54
CA PRO A 11 -3.91 -42.03 -2.75
C PRO A 11 -4.60 -40.96 -3.62
N VAL A 12 -5.94 -40.96 -3.66
CA VAL A 12 -6.73 -39.96 -4.39
C VAL A 12 -6.55 -38.54 -3.83
N HIS A 13 -6.35 -38.38 -2.51
CA HIS A 13 -6.11 -37.06 -1.90
C HIS A 13 -4.76 -36.49 -2.34
N ARG A 14 -3.74 -37.35 -2.43
CA ARG A 14 -2.42 -36.95 -2.94
C ARG A 14 -2.51 -36.53 -4.40
N LEU A 15 -3.19 -37.33 -5.23
CA LEU A 15 -3.40 -36.99 -6.64
C LEU A 15 -4.15 -35.66 -6.79
N ALA A 16 -5.21 -35.43 -5.99
CA ALA A 16 -5.95 -34.18 -6.00
C ALA A 16 -5.06 -32.98 -5.60
N ALA A 17 -4.21 -33.13 -4.58
CA ALA A 17 -3.27 -32.10 -4.16
C ALA A 17 -2.23 -31.77 -5.24
N GLU A 18 -1.67 -32.78 -5.91
CA GLU A 18 -0.71 -32.59 -7.01
C GLU A 18 -1.35 -31.90 -8.22
N ARG A 19 -2.63 -32.16 -8.51
CA ARG A 19 -3.35 -31.43 -9.57
C ARG A 19 -3.69 -30.01 -9.16
N ALA A 20 -4.10 -29.79 -7.91
CA ALA A 20 -4.44 -28.47 -7.40
C ALA A 20 -3.21 -27.57 -7.28
N SER A 21 -2.03 -28.11 -6.93
CA SER A 21 -0.82 -27.31 -6.74
C SER A 21 -0.38 -26.59 -8.01
N GLY A 22 -0.53 -27.22 -9.18
CA GLY A 22 -0.23 -26.57 -10.46
C GLY A 22 -1.15 -25.37 -10.74
N ILE A 23 -2.44 -25.50 -10.44
CA ILE A 23 -3.42 -24.42 -10.61
C ILE A 23 -3.15 -23.30 -9.61
N LEU A 24 -2.92 -23.62 -8.34
CA LEU A 24 -2.62 -22.64 -7.30
C LEU A 24 -1.34 -21.86 -7.60
N ALA A 25 -0.30 -22.51 -8.12
CA ALA A 25 0.94 -21.82 -8.50
C ALA A 25 0.67 -20.72 -9.54
N VAL A 26 -0.15 -21.02 -10.56
CA VAL A 26 -0.53 -20.04 -11.58
C VAL A 26 -1.36 -18.90 -10.98
N VAL A 27 -2.36 -19.20 -10.16
CA VAL A 27 -3.21 -18.18 -9.52
C VAL A 27 -2.39 -17.25 -8.62
N LEU A 28 -1.47 -17.80 -7.82
CA LEU A 28 -0.60 -17.00 -6.96
C LEU A 28 0.36 -16.12 -7.78
N MET A 29 0.89 -16.65 -8.89
CA MET A 29 1.71 -15.86 -9.81
C MET A 29 0.91 -14.71 -10.43
N GLN A 30 -0.32 -14.97 -10.88
CA GLN A 30 -1.22 -13.96 -11.44
C GLN A 30 -1.54 -12.87 -10.42
N ALA A 31 -1.93 -13.25 -9.19
CA ALA A 31 -2.21 -12.31 -8.12
C ALA A 31 -1.01 -11.38 -7.85
N ARG A 32 0.20 -11.93 -7.86
CA ARG A 32 1.42 -11.12 -7.69
C ARG A 32 1.64 -10.13 -8.84
N GLN A 33 1.39 -10.54 -10.08
CA GLN A 33 1.50 -9.65 -11.23
C GLN A 33 0.43 -8.55 -11.20
N GLU A 34 -0.80 -8.87 -10.79
CA GLU A 34 -1.86 -7.87 -10.62
C GLU A 34 -1.51 -6.83 -9.55
N GLU A 35 -0.92 -7.25 -8.42
CA GLU A 35 -0.42 -6.33 -7.40
C GLU A 35 0.68 -5.40 -7.94
N GLU A 36 1.64 -5.95 -8.69
CA GLU A 36 2.74 -5.17 -9.29
C GLU A 36 2.22 -4.19 -10.35
N LEU A 37 1.26 -4.60 -11.17
CA LEU A 37 0.58 -3.73 -12.13
C LEU A 37 -0.23 -2.64 -11.43
N ALA A 38 -0.96 -2.97 -10.36
CA ALA A 38 -1.68 -1.98 -9.58
C ALA A 38 -0.73 -0.97 -8.91
N ALA A 39 0.43 -1.42 -8.44
CA ALA A 39 1.45 -0.53 -7.88
C ALA A 39 2.02 0.42 -8.95
N ARG A 40 2.31 -0.08 -10.15
CA ARG A 40 2.73 0.76 -11.29
C ARG A 40 1.64 1.76 -11.69
N GLY A 41 0.39 1.30 -11.85
CA GLY A 41 -0.73 2.18 -12.20
C GLY A 41 -0.97 3.29 -11.18
N ARG A 42 -0.77 3.03 -9.88
CA ARG A 42 -0.77 4.08 -8.85
C ARG A 42 0.38 5.07 -9.03
N GLY A 43 1.58 4.58 -9.36
CA GLY A 43 2.75 5.43 -9.63
C GLY A 43 2.53 6.36 -10.82
N ASP A 44 2.02 5.82 -11.93
CA ASP A 44 1.75 6.58 -13.16
C ASP A 44 0.70 7.68 -12.89
N PHE A 45 -0.39 7.34 -12.19
CA PHE A 45 -1.40 8.32 -11.76
C PHE A 45 -0.81 9.45 -10.91
N LEU A 46 0.02 9.12 -9.91
CA LEU A 46 0.66 10.13 -9.06
C LEU A 46 1.62 11.02 -9.85
N HIS A 47 2.33 10.45 -10.83
CA HIS A 47 3.20 11.20 -11.72
C HIS A 47 2.39 12.15 -12.62
N ASP A 48 1.32 11.69 -13.24
CA ASP A 48 0.42 12.52 -14.07
C ASP A 48 -0.25 13.65 -13.27
N LEU A 49 -0.62 13.37 -12.01
CA LEU A 49 -1.14 14.37 -11.10
C LEU A 49 -0.11 15.47 -10.79
N ALA A 50 1.14 15.09 -10.54
CA ALA A 50 2.24 16.03 -10.28
C ALA A 50 2.57 16.90 -11.51
N GLU A 51 2.47 16.32 -12.70
CA GLU A 51 2.69 17.00 -13.98
C GLU A 51 1.48 17.85 -14.43
N GLY A 52 0.40 17.88 -13.65
CA GLY A 52 -0.82 18.64 -13.98
C GLY A 52 -1.57 18.11 -15.21
N ARG A 53 -1.35 16.83 -15.57
CA ARG A 53 -2.00 16.18 -16.73
C ARG A 53 -3.42 15.69 -16.43
N ILE A 54 -3.84 15.71 -15.17
CA ILE A 54 -5.16 15.29 -14.72
C ILE A 54 -5.97 16.52 -14.30
N ALA A 55 -7.20 16.64 -14.81
CA ALA A 55 -8.11 17.70 -14.38
C ALA A 55 -8.43 17.54 -12.87
N PRO A 56 -8.37 18.60 -12.05
CA PRO A 56 -8.58 18.52 -10.61
C PRO A 56 -9.92 17.86 -10.20
N GLU A 57 -10.96 18.06 -10.99
CA GLU A 57 -12.30 17.47 -10.82
C GLU A 57 -12.33 15.95 -11.01
N ASP A 58 -11.46 15.40 -11.86
CA ASP A 58 -11.42 13.98 -12.20
C ASP A 58 -10.52 13.17 -11.26
N ALA A 59 -9.51 13.83 -10.67
CA ALA A 59 -8.50 13.19 -9.82
C ALA A 59 -9.10 12.35 -8.67
N PRO A 60 -10.13 12.80 -7.92
CA PRO A 60 -10.70 12.00 -6.84
C PRO A 60 -11.41 10.73 -7.32
N ALA A 61 -12.04 10.75 -8.50
CA ALA A 61 -12.72 9.59 -9.05
C ALA A 61 -11.70 8.54 -9.53
N GLN A 62 -10.65 8.98 -10.24
CA GLN A 62 -9.57 8.11 -10.70
C GLN A 62 -8.78 7.50 -9.54
N ALA A 63 -8.49 8.27 -8.49
CA ALA A 63 -7.80 7.79 -7.30
C ALA A 63 -8.55 6.63 -6.61
N ARG A 64 -9.89 6.70 -6.51
CA ARG A 64 -10.69 5.63 -5.90
C ARG A 64 -10.60 4.32 -6.67
N VAL A 65 -10.59 4.37 -8.00
CA VAL A 65 -10.47 3.18 -8.86
C VAL A 65 -9.13 2.47 -8.62
N LEU A 66 -8.06 3.24 -8.39
CA LEU A 66 -6.72 2.72 -8.10
C LEU A 66 -6.53 2.26 -6.63
N GLY A 67 -7.59 2.33 -5.83
CA GLY A 67 -7.61 1.87 -4.43
C GLY A 67 -7.13 2.90 -3.42
N PHE A 68 -6.92 4.17 -3.81
CA PHE A 68 -6.69 5.23 -2.83
C PHE A 68 -7.96 5.44 -2.01
N ARG A 69 -7.81 5.43 -0.69
CA ARG A 69 -8.89 5.71 0.25
C ARG A 69 -8.72 7.14 0.74
N PRO A 70 -9.76 7.99 0.69
CA PRO A 70 -9.69 9.30 1.31
C PRO A 70 -9.38 9.13 2.80
N GLY A 71 -8.55 10.02 3.35
CA GLY A 71 -8.31 10.06 4.79
C GLY A 71 -9.61 10.36 5.55
N GLU A 72 -9.72 9.87 6.77
CA GLU A 72 -10.83 10.23 7.65
C GLU A 72 -10.54 11.57 8.32
N GLY A 73 -11.42 12.55 8.10
CA GLY A 73 -11.37 13.84 8.77
C GLY A 73 -10.70 14.98 7.97
N PRO A 74 -10.75 16.21 8.53
CA PRO A 74 -10.16 17.39 7.91
C PRO A 74 -8.63 17.30 7.94
N MET A 75 -7.98 17.65 6.83
CA MET A 75 -6.52 17.78 6.76
C MET A 75 -6.10 19.21 7.12
N LEU A 76 -5.13 19.36 8.02
CA LEU A 76 -4.50 20.65 8.33
C LEU A 76 -3.26 20.84 7.44
N PRO A 77 -3.24 21.79 6.49
CA PRO A 77 -2.04 22.07 5.71
C PRO A 77 -0.98 22.73 6.61
N VAL A 78 0.18 22.10 6.73
CA VAL A 78 1.31 22.62 7.51
C VAL A 78 2.47 22.92 6.56
N VAL A 79 2.95 24.17 6.60
CA VAL A 79 4.21 24.56 5.96
C VAL A 79 5.26 24.69 7.05
N MET A 80 6.30 23.88 6.98
CA MET A 80 7.42 23.94 7.92
C MET A 80 8.71 24.29 7.18
N ARG A 81 9.50 25.17 7.80
CA ARG A 81 10.88 25.41 7.35
C ARG A 81 11.77 24.36 8.00
N LEU A 82 12.28 23.44 7.22
CA LEU A 82 13.36 22.55 7.65
C LEU A 82 14.64 23.39 7.73
N ALA A 83 15.25 23.51 8.91
CA ALA A 83 16.62 23.99 9.00
C ALA A 83 17.50 22.97 8.25
N ASP A 84 18.36 23.45 7.34
CA ASP A 84 19.27 22.73 6.41
C ASP A 84 19.07 21.21 6.32
N PRO A 85 18.79 20.63 5.14
CA PRO A 85 18.38 19.23 5.00
C PRO A 85 19.30 18.35 5.86
N PRO A 86 18.84 17.87 7.02
CA PRO A 86 19.68 17.10 7.90
C PRO A 86 20.12 15.90 7.07
N GLU A 87 21.40 15.56 7.09
CA GLU A 87 21.92 14.34 6.47
C GLU A 87 21.16 13.06 6.92
N GLY A 88 20.24 13.18 7.90
CA GLY A 88 19.33 12.15 8.41
C GLY A 88 17.85 12.20 7.95
N LEU A 89 17.39 13.13 7.09
CA LEU A 89 16.05 13.04 6.48
C LEU A 89 16.06 12.10 5.25
N THR A 90 16.63 10.91 5.42
CA THR A 90 16.54 9.85 4.42
C THR A 90 15.14 9.22 4.45
N PRO A 91 14.63 8.72 3.31
CA PRO A 91 13.40 7.94 3.28
C PRO A 91 13.51 6.75 4.25
N GLY A 92 12.67 6.74 5.30
CA GLY A 92 12.54 5.64 6.25
C GLY A 92 12.96 5.91 7.70
N GLY A 93 13.72 6.98 7.98
CA GLY A 93 14.26 7.23 9.34
C GLY A 93 13.80 8.54 9.97
N GLY A 94 14.24 9.68 9.41
CA GLY A 94 14.00 11.00 10.02
C GLY A 94 12.55 11.48 9.97
N TRP A 95 11.79 11.04 8.95
CA TRP A 95 10.40 11.44 8.77
C TRP A 95 9.46 10.90 9.84
N ALA A 96 9.65 9.67 10.30
CA ALA A 96 8.78 9.08 11.32
C ALA A 96 8.91 9.81 12.67
N ALA A 97 10.13 10.18 13.07
CA ALA A 97 10.38 10.94 14.29
C ALA A 97 9.76 12.34 14.23
N LEU A 98 9.89 13.01 13.08
CA LEU A 98 9.29 14.32 12.84
C LEU A 98 7.76 14.25 12.88
N VAL A 99 7.15 13.28 12.19
CA VAL A 99 5.70 13.08 12.19
C VAL A 99 5.18 12.84 13.61
N ARG A 100 5.87 12.02 14.41
CA ARG A 100 5.49 11.79 15.81
C ARG A 100 5.55 13.09 16.63
N ALA A 101 6.65 13.84 16.51
CA ALA A 101 6.82 15.10 17.26
C ALA A 101 5.72 16.12 16.89
N VAL A 102 5.42 16.26 15.60
CA VAL A 102 4.33 17.14 15.13
C VAL A 102 2.97 16.66 15.65
N ALA A 103 2.71 15.34 15.65
CA ALA A 103 1.46 14.81 16.18
C ALA A 103 1.30 15.05 17.69
N GLU A 104 2.39 14.94 18.48
CA GLU A 104 2.39 15.24 19.91
C GLU A 104 2.09 16.73 20.18
N GLU A 105 2.71 17.63 19.43
CA GLU A 105 2.48 19.08 19.53
C GLU A 105 1.05 19.46 19.14
N LEU A 106 0.51 18.85 18.06
CA LEU A 106 -0.87 19.07 17.63
C LEU A 106 -1.88 18.55 18.66
N ALA A 107 -1.63 17.37 19.23
CA ALA A 107 -2.47 16.81 20.29
C ALA A 107 -2.46 17.71 21.54
N ALA A 108 -1.32 18.34 21.87
CA ALA A 108 -1.23 19.27 23.00
C ALA A 108 -2.10 20.53 22.81
N VAL A 109 -2.40 20.92 21.57
CA VAL A 109 -3.32 22.02 21.25
C VAL A 109 -4.74 21.55 20.91
N GLY A 110 -5.04 20.26 21.11
CA GLY A 110 -6.38 19.69 20.96
C GLY A 110 -6.80 19.42 19.50
N VAL A 111 -5.83 19.29 18.59
CA VAL A 111 -6.02 18.87 17.19
C VAL A 111 -5.79 17.36 17.06
#